data_AF-A0A7W1AEM9-F1
#
_entry.id   AF-A0A7W1AEM9-F1
#
_cell.length_a   1.000
_cell.length_b   1.000
_cell.length_c   1.000
_cell.angle_alpha   90.00
_cell.angle_beta   90.00
_cell.angle_gamma   90.00
#
_symmetry.space_group_name_H-M   'P 1'
#
loop_
_entity.id
_entity.type
_entity.pdbx_description
1 polymer ?
#
loop_
_entity_poly.entity_id
_entity_poly.type
_entity_poly.pdbx_seq_one_letter_code
_entity_poly.pdbx_strand_id
1 'polypeptide(L)'
;MSPKPRSLTQRTMSGMAWAAWGSGAIAVLKVVVLIVLTRLLSPADFGVVGAALVVIHFSLIFSQLGLGPALVQRPVLEPRHISTAFFASTGLGLAVAALMWVLAPAVAAFFRMDQLVPVVRALAFVFPVAGVSAVAENLTQRELRFRKLANIDVVAYGFGYGLVGVGLAVLGWGVWALVAAQLTQQVLRAAILLGTTPPVLRPRPSWTSFRELLLYGAGLSVARIGVLLANQADNLVVGRWLGAAALGLYSRAYQLMSVPTALLGDVLDKVLFPTMSRVQEDRRRLASAYLQGTALIALVTLPAGIVAAVVARDLVQVAFGSRWLALVPPFQVLALGMMFRTSYRMSDSLSRATGKVYRRAWRQGLYAAMVFGAAWIGHHAGLSGVAAGVLVALFLNYLLMAQLSLTVAGISWLQFFGAQLPAVLLSVVAGAAALAATGAGRHVGLPAPLVLAIASVAAVVASVLTAWAAPTLALGPHGIRIRDTLGPHLMAKLRLAKLRETG
;
A
#
# COMPACT_ATOMS: atom_id res chain seq x y z
N MET A 1 -20.81 -39.29 14.03
CA MET A 1 -20.93 -38.52 12.77
C MET A 1 -19.70 -37.66 12.59
N SER A 2 -18.80 -38.05 11.68
CA SER A 2 -17.65 -37.22 11.28
C SER A 2 -18.15 -35.94 10.60
N PRO A 3 -17.63 -34.76 10.95
CA PRO A 3 -18.10 -33.51 10.37
C PRO A 3 -17.82 -33.51 8.87
N LYS A 4 -18.87 -33.30 8.05
CA LYS A 4 -18.77 -33.18 6.59
C LYS A 4 -17.63 -32.23 6.23
N PRO A 5 -16.71 -32.60 5.31
CA PRO A 5 -15.63 -31.72 4.90
C PRO A 5 -16.23 -30.44 4.31
N ARG A 6 -15.90 -29.29 4.91
CA ARG A 6 -16.32 -27.96 4.43
C ARG A 6 -16.03 -27.84 2.94
N SER A 7 -17.01 -27.39 2.16
CA SER A 7 -16.86 -27.17 0.72
C SER A 7 -15.68 -26.23 0.44
N LEU A 8 -15.00 -26.40 -0.69
CA LEU A 8 -13.90 -25.54 -1.14
C LEU A 8 -14.27 -24.05 -1.02
N THR A 9 -15.51 -23.69 -1.35
CA THR A 9 -16.05 -22.33 -1.22
C THR A 9 -16.05 -21.82 0.23
N GLN A 10 -16.47 -22.65 1.20
CA GLN A 10 -16.44 -22.29 2.63
C GLN A 10 -15.01 -22.18 3.18
N ARG A 11 -14.07 -23.01 2.72
CA ARG A 11 -12.64 -22.90 3.09
C ARG A 11 -12.02 -21.62 2.53
N THR A 12 -12.34 -21.26 1.30
CA THR A 12 -11.87 -20.01 0.67
C THR A 12 -12.47 -18.77 1.35
N MET A 13 -13.77 -18.75 1.65
CA MET A 13 -14.42 -17.61 2.31
C MET A 13 -13.94 -17.40 3.75
N SER A 14 -13.78 -18.47 4.53
CA SER A 14 -13.21 -18.37 5.89
C SER A 14 -11.74 -17.96 5.86
N GLY A 15 -10.95 -18.46 4.88
CA GLY A 15 -9.57 -18.03 4.66
C GLY A 15 -9.45 -16.55 4.31
N MET A 16 -10.35 -16.02 3.46
CA MET A 16 -10.40 -14.61 3.10
C MET A 16 -10.79 -13.71 4.27
N ALA A 17 -11.78 -14.10 5.08
CA ALA A 17 -12.18 -13.35 6.28
C ALA A 17 -11.04 -13.27 7.31
N TRP A 18 -10.33 -14.39 7.53
CA TRP A 18 -9.14 -14.41 8.39
C TRP A 18 -7.98 -13.60 7.82
N ALA A 19 -7.75 -13.63 6.51
CA ALA A 19 -6.74 -12.80 5.86
C ALA A 19 -7.05 -11.30 5.99
N ALA A 20 -8.33 -10.92 5.87
CA ALA A 20 -8.78 -9.54 6.10
C ALA A 20 -8.56 -9.10 7.55
N TRP A 21 -8.91 -9.95 8.52
CA TRP A 21 -8.66 -9.68 9.95
C TRP A 21 -7.16 -9.52 10.24
N GLY A 22 -6.33 -10.45 9.77
CA GLY A 22 -4.88 -10.39 9.93
C GLY A 22 -4.27 -9.12 9.29
N SER A 23 -4.77 -8.73 8.11
CA SER A 23 -4.35 -7.49 7.43
C SER A 23 -4.76 -6.23 8.21
N GLY A 24 -5.94 -6.23 8.83
CA GLY A 24 -6.39 -5.14 9.70
C GLY A 24 -5.55 -5.04 10.97
N ALA A 25 -5.33 -6.17 11.65
CA ALA A 25 -4.54 -6.23 12.88
C ALA A 25 -3.11 -5.74 12.65
N ILE A 26 -2.44 -6.19 11.58
CA ILE A 26 -1.08 -5.72 11.27
C ILE A 26 -1.06 -4.25 10.87
N ALA A 27 -2.09 -3.73 10.20
CA ALA A 27 -2.17 -2.31 9.85
C ALA A 27 -2.29 -1.45 11.12
N VAL A 28 -3.15 -1.83 12.07
CA VAL A 28 -3.28 -1.14 13.36
C VAL A 28 -1.95 -1.18 14.12
N LEU A 29 -1.33 -2.36 14.22
CA LEU A 29 -0.03 -2.52 14.88
C LEU A 29 1.04 -1.63 14.24
N LYS A 30 1.11 -1.57 12.90
CA LYS A 30 2.04 -0.69 12.15
C LYS A 30 1.80 0.78 12.46
N VAL A 31 0.55 1.22 12.54
CA VAL A 31 0.21 2.61 12.85
C VAL A 31 0.61 2.95 14.29
N VAL A 32 0.29 2.09 15.25
CA VAL A 32 0.65 2.30 16.67
C VAL A 32 2.17 2.37 16.84
N VAL A 33 2.90 1.40 16.29
CA VAL A 33 4.37 1.37 16.40
C VAL A 33 4.99 2.56 15.67
N LEU A 34 4.45 2.98 14.52
CA LEU A 34 4.90 4.19 13.84
C LEU A 34 4.70 5.45 14.68
N ILE A 35 3.53 5.62 15.31
CA ILE A 35 3.24 6.75 16.22
C ILE A 35 4.24 6.78 17.38
N VAL A 36 4.52 5.64 17.99
CA VAL A 36 5.50 5.54 19.08
C VAL A 36 6.91 5.89 18.58
N LEU A 37 7.37 5.27 17.49
CA LEU A 37 8.72 5.49 16.96
C LEU A 37 8.93 6.92 16.45
N THR A 38 7.91 7.57 15.89
CA THR A 38 8.00 8.97 15.44
C THR A 38 8.05 9.97 16.60
N ARG A 39 7.57 9.57 17.78
CA ARG A 39 7.76 10.34 19.02
C ARG A 39 9.14 10.15 19.64
N LEU A 40 9.84 9.07 19.33
CA LEU A 40 11.16 8.78 19.87
C LEU A 40 12.30 9.20 18.93
N LEU A 41 12.09 9.07 17.61
CA LEU A 41 13.10 9.28 16.58
C LEU A 41 12.87 10.56 15.78
N SER A 42 13.95 11.08 15.20
CA SER A 42 13.92 12.28 14.38
C SER A 42 13.50 11.98 12.93
N PRO A 43 13.00 12.99 12.17
CA PRO A 43 12.79 12.84 10.74
C PRO A 43 14.05 12.41 9.97
N ALA A 44 15.24 12.88 10.38
CA ALA A 44 16.49 12.49 9.75
C ALA A 44 16.75 10.98 9.87
N ASP A 45 16.48 10.39 11.04
CA ASP A 45 16.67 8.95 11.26
C ASP A 45 15.83 8.11 10.29
N PHE A 46 14.56 8.50 10.15
CA PHE A 46 13.65 7.88 9.19
C PHE A 46 14.06 8.13 7.75
N GLY A 47 14.66 9.29 7.45
CA GLY A 47 15.20 9.63 6.15
C GLY A 47 16.33 8.71 5.70
N VAL A 48 17.31 8.48 6.57
CA VAL A 48 18.44 7.58 6.28
C VAL A 48 17.96 6.16 6.01
N VAL A 49 17.10 5.63 6.88
CA VAL A 49 16.53 4.29 6.66
C VAL A 49 15.63 4.28 5.43
N GLY A 50 14.88 5.35 5.16
CA GLY A 50 14.09 5.51 3.94
C GLY A 50 14.93 5.42 2.68
N ALA A 51 16.06 6.12 2.63
CA ALA A 51 17.01 6.07 1.51
C ALA A 51 17.59 4.66 1.34
N ALA A 52 17.99 4.02 2.45
CA ALA A 52 18.48 2.65 2.43
C ALA A 52 17.41 1.69 1.89
N LEU A 53 16.17 1.78 2.39
CA LEU A 53 15.07 0.91 1.98
C LEU A 53 14.70 1.06 0.50
N VAL A 54 14.87 2.23 -0.10
CA VAL A 54 14.69 2.41 -1.56
C VAL A 54 15.62 1.46 -2.32
N VAL A 55 16.91 1.44 -1.96
CA VAL A 55 17.92 0.60 -2.62
C VAL A 55 17.76 -0.87 -2.26
N ILE A 56 17.42 -1.17 -1.00
CA ILE A 56 17.18 -2.54 -0.55
C ILE A 56 15.97 -3.15 -1.25
N HIS A 57 14.84 -2.44 -1.36
CA HIS A 57 13.66 -2.95 -2.07
C HIS A 57 13.92 -3.17 -3.56
N PHE A 58 14.73 -2.31 -4.19
CA PHE A 58 15.14 -2.49 -5.58
C PHE A 58 16.00 -3.73 -5.76
N SER A 59 16.98 -3.90 -4.88
CA SER A 59 17.91 -5.02 -4.90
C SER A 59 17.25 -6.36 -4.55
N LEU A 60 16.20 -6.36 -3.73
CA LEU A 60 15.44 -7.56 -3.36
C LEU A 60 14.76 -8.23 -4.56
N ILE A 61 14.47 -7.48 -5.63
CA ILE A 61 13.95 -8.06 -6.88
C ILE A 61 15.00 -9.01 -7.49
N PHE A 62 16.27 -8.61 -7.48
CA PHE A 62 17.37 -9.38 -8.02
C PHE A 62 17.77 -10.56 -7.13
N SER A 63 17.58 -10.45 -5.81
CA SER A 63 17.92 -11.56 -4.91
C SER A 63 17.01 -12.78 -5.06
N GLN A 64 15.85 -12.64 -5.70
CA GLN A 64 14.88 -13.73 -5.90
C GLN A 64 14.63 -14.10 -7.37
N LEU A 65 15.01 -13.23 -8.32
CA LEU A 65 14.82 -13.38 -9.79
C LEU A 65 13.46 -13.97 -10.24
N GLY A 66 12.40 -13.79 -9.45
CA GLY A 66 11.07 -14.34 -9.74
C GLY A 66 10.95 -15.86 -9.57
N LEU A 67 11.92 -16.53 -8.95
CA LEU A 67 11.91 -17.98 -8.67
C LEU A 67 10.71 -18.38 -7.80
N GLY A 68 10.32 -17.54 -6.85
CA GLY A 68 9.19 -17.77 -5.96
C GLY A 68 7.85 -17.94 -6.70
N PRO A 69 7.41 -16.93 -7.48
CA PRO A 69 6.22 -17.04 -8.32
C PRO A 69 6.23 -18.24 -9.26
N ALA A 70 7.40 -18.66 -9.77
CA ALA A 70 7.53 -19.85 -10.60
C ALA A 70 7.21 -21.14 -9.82
N LEU A 71 7.64 -21.25 -8.56
CA LEU A 71 7.27 -22.38 -7.68
C LEU A 71 5.77 -22.41 -7.35
N VAL A 72 5.14 -21.24 -7.19
CA VAL A 72 3.71 -21.15 -6.87
C VAL A 72 2.85 -21.56 -8.07
N GLN A 73 3.20 -21.11 -9.27
CA GLN A 73 2.39 -21.32 -10.48
C GLN A 73 2.52 -22.74 -11.08
N ARG A 74 3.68 -23.38 -10.92
CA ARG A 74 3.96 -24.67 -11.61
C ARG A 74 3.01 -25.78 -11.14
N PRO A 75 2.27 -26.49 -12.02
CA PRO A 75 1.28 -27.49 -11.59
C PRO A 75 1.88 -28.66 -10.80
N VAL A 76 2.99 -29.23 -11.30
CA VAL A 76 3.67 -30.39 -10.69
C VAL A 76 5.03 -29.95 -10.14
N LEU A 77 5.20 -30.09 -8.83
CA LEU A 77 6.39 -29.64 -8.12
C LEU A 77 7.25 -30.84 -7.69
N GLU A 78 8.30 -31.13 -8.45
CA GLU A 78 9.27 -32.14 -8.03
C GLU A 78 10.30 -31.61 -7.00
N PRO A 79 10.86 -32.46 -6.13
CA PRO A 79 11.87 -32.06 -5.14
C PRO A 79 13.10 -31.34 -5.70
N ARG A 80 13.47 -31.63 -6.96
CA ARG A 80 14.57 -30.93 -7.66
C ARG A 80 14.29 -29.44 -7.85
N HIS A 81 13.03 -29.04 -8.08
CA HIS A 81 12.66 -27.63 -8.24
C HIS A 81 12.78 -26.89 -6.90
N ILE A 82 12.34 -27.52 -5.80
CA ILE A 82 12.44 -26.97 -4.44
C ILE A 82 13.91 -26.73 -4.09
N SER A 83 14.75 -27.76 -4.28
CA SER A 83 16.18 -27.70 -3.96
C SER A 83 16.90 -26.66 -4.82
N THR A 84 16.63 -26.66 -6.13
CA THR A 84 17.21 -25.68 -7.07
C THR A 84 16.81 -24.25 -6.69
N ALA A 85 15.53 -24.00 -6.43
CA ALA A 85 15.07 -22.68 -6.04
C ALA A 85 15.65 -22.23 -4.69
N PHE A 86 15.84 -23.14 -3.74
CA PHE A 86 16.46 -22.84 -2.45
C PHE A 86 17.91 -22.40 -2.62
N PHE A 87 18.75 -23.25 -3.21
CA PHE A 87 20.17 -22.93 -3.41
C PHE A 87 20.36 -21.71 -4.31
N ALA A 88 19.55 -21.54 -5.36
CA ALA A 88 19.60 -20.37 -6.21
C ALA A 88 19.19 -19.09 -5.46
N SER A 89 18.08 -19.10 -4.71
CA SER A 89 17.63 -17.91 -3.96
C SER A 89 18.61 -17.52 -2.85
N THR A 90 19.18 -18.49 -2.15
CA THR A 90 20.23 -18.24 -1.15
C THR A 90 21.50 -17.71 -1.79
N GLY A 91 21.98 -18.32 -2.89
CA GLY A 91 23.16 -17.87 -3.61
C GLY A 91 23.01 -16.47 -4.20
N LEU A 92 21.87 -16.17 -4.83
CA LEU A 92 21.54 -14.83 -5.31
C LEU A 92 21.42 -13.83 -4.16
N GLY A 93 20.81 -14.22 -3.04
CA GLY A 93 20.76 -13.39 -1.83
C GLY A 93 22.14 -13.02 -1.30
N LEU A 94 23.06 -13.98 -1.22
CA LEU A 94 24.44 -13.74 -0.82
C LEU A 94 25.19 -12.85 -1.83
N ALA A 95 25.05 -13.11 -3.12
CA ALA A 95 25.69 -12.32 -4.17
C ALA A 95 25.21 -10.85 -4.15
N VAL A 96 23.90 -10.63 -4.02
CA VAL A 96 23.32 -9.28 -3.92
C VAL A 96 23.74 -8.59 -2.61
N ALA A 97 23.84 -9.32 -1.50
CA ALA A 97 24.35 -8.76 -0.25
C ALA A 97 25.81 -8.30 -0.36
N ALA A 98 26.69 -9.15 -0.92
CA ALA A 98 28.08 -8.78 -1.15
C ALA A 98 28.19 -7.56 -2.07
N LEU A 99 27.42 -7.54 -3.17
CA LEU A 99 27.37 -6.42 -4.09
C LEU A 99 26.90 -5.13 -3.39
N MET A 100 25.84 -5.18 -2.61
CA MET A 100 25.34 -4.02 -1.87
C MET A 100 26.29 -3.55 -0.77
N TRP A 101 27.01 -4.48 -0.13
CA TRP A 101 28.02 -4.15 0.86
C TRP A 101 29.18 -3.35 0.24
N VAL A 102 29.62 -3.76 -0.95
CA VAL A 102 30.67 -3.09 -1.73
C VAL A 102 30.17 -1.77 -2.32
N LEU A 103 28.93 -1.72 -2.84
CA LEU A 103 28.34 -0.51 -3.43
C LEU A 103 27.82 0.49 -2.40
N ALA A 104 27.79 0.16 -1.10
CA ALA A 104 27.29 1.05 -0.05
C ALA A 104 27.90 2.47 -0.07
N PRO A 105 29.22 2.68 -0.27
CA PRO A 105 29.81 4.01 -0.43
C PRO A 105 29.29 4.75 -1.67
N ALA A 106 29.10 4.07 -2.80
CA ALA A 106 28.54 4.69 -4.00
C ALA A 106 27.07 5.10 -3.79
N VAL A 107 26.30 4.29 -3.04
CA VAL A 107 24.93 4.63 -2.65
C VAL A 107 24.90 5.85 -1.72
N ALA A 108 25.78 5.90 -0.72
CA ALA A 108 25.92 7.05 0.18
C ALA A 108 26.33 8.32 -0.57
N ALA A 109 27.29 8.22 -1.49
CA ALA A 109 27.74 9.31 -2.35
C ALA A 109 26.63 9.79 -3.29
N PHE A 110 25.83 8.87 -3.84
CA PHE A 110 24.62 9.21 -4.58
C PHE A 110 23.71 10.04 -3.68
N PHE A 111 23.23 9.52 -2.55
CA PHE A 111 22.31 10.25 -1.67
C PHE A 111 22.90 11.47 -0.96
N ARG A 112 24.22 11.68 -1.01
CA ARG A 112 24.95 12.68 -0.21
C ARG A 112 24.71 12.50 1.29
N MET A 113 24.81 11.26 1.76
CA MET A 113 24.57 10.87 3.16
C MET A 113 25.64 9.86 3.63
N ASP A 114 26.71 10.32 4.27
CA ASP A 114 27.82 9.43 4.68
C ASP A 114 27.38 8.35 5.67
N GLN A 115 26.47 8.70 6.59
CA GLN A 115 25.85 7.78 7.55
C GLN A 115 25.04 6.64 6.89
N LEU A 116 24.78 6.71 5.58
CA LEU A 116 24.07 5.67 4.84
C LEU A 116 24.94 4.42 4.60
N VAL A 117 26.27 4.55 4.55
CA VAL A 117 27.18 3.41 4.31
C VAL A 117 26.98 2.28 5.33
N PRO A 118 27.11 2.51 6.65
CA PRO A 118 26.95 1.45 7.64
C PRO A 118 25.51 0.91 7.67
N VAL A 119 24.50 1.75 7.39
CA VAL A 119 23.10 1.34 7.35
C VAL A 119 22.81 0.40 6.17
N VAL A 120 23.30 0.72 4.97
CA VAL A 120 23.14 -0.13 3.79
C VAL A 120 23.87 -1.46 3.97
N ARG A 121 25.10 -1.43 4.52
CA ARG A 121 25.85 -2.65 4.84
C ARG A 121 25.10 -3.54 5.82
N ALA A 122 24.58 -2.98 6.92
CA ALA A 122 23.79 -3.73 7.88
C ALA A 122 22.50 -4.31 7.26
N LEU A 123 21.77 -3.50 6.47
CA LEU A 123 20.55 -3.96 5.81
C LEU A 123 20.80 -4.92 4.64
N ALA A 124 22.02 -5.01 4.12
CA ALA A 124 22.36 -6.01 3.10
C ALA A 124 22.19 -7.45 3.63
N PHE A 125 22.26 -7.68 4.95
CA PHE A 125 21.93 -8.98 5.54
C PHE A 125 20.48 -9.42 5.31
N VAL A 126 19.57 -8.53 4.93
CA VAL A 126 18.20 -8.90 4.56
C VAL A 126 18.17 -9.83 3.34
N PHE A 127 19.07 -9.69 2.37
CA PHE A 127 19.05 -10.49 1.14
C PHE A 127 19.28 -12.00 1.37
N PRO A 128 20.34 -12.44 2.09
CA PRO A 128 20.53 -13.87 2.35
C PRO A 128 19.41 -14.44 3.23
N VAL A 129 18.93 -13.69 4.23
CA VAL A 129 17.81 -14.10 5.08
C VAL A 129 16.56 -14.33 4.23
N ALA A 130 16.22 -13.38 3.37
CA ALA A 130 15.10 -13.50 2.43
C ALA A 130 15.29 -14.67 1.45
N GLY A 131 16.52 -14.88 0.95
CA GLY A 131 16.85 -15.97 0.03
C GLY A 131 16.63 -17.36 0.65
N VAL A 132 17.09 -17.58 1.89
CA VAL A 132 16.90 -18.85 2.60
C VAL A 132 15.42 -19.11 2.89
N SER A 133 14.66 -18.09 3.32
CA SER A 133 13.23 -18.27 3.62
C SER A 133 12.31 -18.26 2.39
N ALA A 134 12.80 -17.85 1.22
CA ALA A 134 11.97 -17.65 0.03
C ALA A 134 11.18 -18.90 -0.35
N VAL A 135 11.81 -20.08 -0.36
CA VAL A 135 11.12 -21.32 -0.74
C VAL A 135 10.03 -21.70 0.27
N ALA A 136 10.31 -21.59 1.57
CA ALA A 136 9.32 -21.87 2.62
C ALA A 136 8.10 -20.93 2.52
N GLU A 137 8.34 -19.64 2.24
CA GLU A 137 7.28 -18.66 1.99
C GLU A 137 6.42 -19.03 0.78
N ASN A 138 7.06 -19.33 -0.36
CA ASN A 138 6.36 -19.63 -1.60
C ASN A 138 5.59 -20.97 -1.53
N LEU A 139 6.13 -21.98 -0.84
CA LEU A 139 5.39 -23.22 -0.57
C LEU A 139 4.16 -22.97 0.30
N THR A 140 4.31 -22.16 1.34
CA THR A 140 3.19 -21.78 2.22
C THR A 140 2.11 -21.00 1.45
N GLN A 141 2.52 -20.12 0.53
CA GLN A 141 1.62 -19.39 -0.35
C GLN A 141 0.91 -20.32 -1.35
N ARG A 142 1.64 -21.29 -1.94
CA ARG A 142 1.10 -22.30 -2.85
C ARG A 142 0.02 -23.17 -2.17
N GLU A 143 0.23 -23.52 -0.90
CA GLU A 143 -0.75 -24.26 -0.09
C GLU A 143 -1.93 -23.39 0.39
N LEU A 144 -2.01 -22.13 -0.05
CA LEU A 144 -3.05 -21.16 0.31
C LEU A 144 -3.17 -20.92 1.82
N ARG A 145 -2.09 -21.11 2.58
CA ARG A 145 -2.05 -20.91 4.04
C ARG A 145 -1.84 -19.44 4.40
N PHE A 146 -2.63 -18.54 3.80
CA PHE A 146 -2.50 -17.07 4.00
C PHE A 146 -2.67 -16.63 5.45
N ARG A 147 -3.51 -17.32 6.23
CA ARG A 147 -3.65 -17.05 7.68
C ARG A 147 -2.34 -17.29 8.42
N LYS A 148 -1.58 -18.33 8.05
CA LYS A 148 -0.27 -18.62 8.64
C LYS A 148 0.71 -17.49 8.30
N LEU A 149 0.79 -17.08 7.03
CA LEU A 149 1.64 -15.97 6.60
C LEU A 149 1.29 -14.66 7.36
N ALA A 150 0.01 -14.30 7.44
CA ALA A 150 -0.43 -13.10 8.14
C ALA A 150 -0.07 -13.14 9.64
N ASN A 151 -0.25 -14.27 10.32
CA ASN A 151 0.13 -14.42 11.72
C ASN A 151 1.65 -14.30 11.92
N ILE A 152 2.45 -14.91 11.03
CA ILE A 152 3.91 -14.78 11.06
C ILE A 152 4.30 -13.31 10.89
N ASP A 153 3.69 -12.58 9.94
CA ASP A 153 3.98 -11.17 9.71
C ASP A 153 3.62 -10.29 10.93
N VAL A 154 2.49 -10.57 11.60
CA VAL A 154 2.09 -9.87 12.83
C VAL A 154 3.10 -10.10 13.95
N VAL A 155 3.45 -11.36 14.21
CA VAL A 155 4.41 -11.73 15.28
C VAL A 155 5.79 -11.14 15.00
N ALA A 156 6.28 -11.30 13.77
CA ALA A 156 7.59 -10.80 13.37
C ALA A 156 7.66 -9.26 13.44
N TYR A 157 6.62 -8.56 12.99
CA TYR A 157 6.58 -7.10 13.06
C TYR A 157 6.45 -6.60 14.51
N GLY A 158 5.58 -7.24 15.31
CA GLY A 158 5.39 -6.90 16.73
C GLY A 158 6.66 -7.06 17.54
N PHE A 159 7.40 -8.16 17.33
CA PHE A 159 8.68 -8.36 18.02
C PHE A 159 9.78 -7.46 17.45
N GLY A 160 9.93 -7.37 16.12
CA GLY A 160 10.97 -6.57 15.48
C GLY A 160 10.81 -5.08 15.69
N TYR A 161 9.73 -4.48 15.20
CA TYR A 161 9.49 -3.04 15.33
C TYR A 161 8.90 -2.66 16.69
N GLY A 162 7.96 -3.45 17.20
CA GLY A 162 7.25 -3.12 18.43
C GLY A 162 8.07 -3.30 19.71
N LEU A 163 8.83 -4.40 19.84
CA LEU A 163 9.66 -4.64 21.02
C LEU A 163 11.10 -4.13 20.82
N VAL A 164 11.81 -4.65 19.81
CA VAL A 164 13.23 -4.32 19.59
C VAL A 164 13.40 -2.88 19.11
N GLY A 165 12.61 -2.45 18.11
CA GLY A 165 12.66 -1.10 17.58
C GLY A 165 12.32 -0.04 18.62
N VAL A 166 11.18 -0.18 19.30
CA VAL A 166 10.78 0.77 20.37
C VAL A 166 11.78 0.73 21.52
N GLY A 167 12.20 -0.47 21.97
CA GLY A 167 13.16 -0.62 23.07
C GLY A 167 14.49 0.11 22.78
N LEU A 168 15.08 -0.11 21.61
CA LEU A 168 16.32 0.57 21.21
C LEU A 168 16.12 2.08 20.97
N ALA A 169 14.94 2.50 20.49
CA ALA A 169 14.62 3.91 20.34
C ALA A 169 14.51 4.62 21.71
N VAL A 170 13.92 3.98 22.72
CA VAL A 170 13.89 4.47 24.11
C VAL A 170 15.30 4.59 24.68
N LEU A 171 16.19 3.64 24.36
CA LEU A 171 17.60 3.68 24.73
C LEU A 171 18.44 4.69 23.93
N GLY A 172 17.84 5.46 23.01
CA GLY A 172 18.52 6.53 22.28
C GLY A 172 19.40 6.09 21.10
N TRP A 173 19.19 4.89 20.54
CA TRP A 173 20.01 4.35 19.44
C TRP A 173 19.76 5.00 18.06
N GLY A 174 18.83 5.96 17.97
CA GLY A 174 18.54 6.71 16.74
C GLY A 174 18.20 5.81 15.55
N VAL A 175 18.85 6.06 14.41
CA VAL A 175 18.77 5.26 13.16
C VAL A 175 18.85 3.75 13.41
N TRP A 176 19.72 3.30 14.33
CA TRP A 176 20.00 1.88 14.55
C TRP A 176 18.83 1.14 15.17
N ALA A 177 17.91 1.83 15.86
CA ALA A 177 16.67 1.23 16.33
C ALA A 177 15.81 0.71 15.17
N LEU A 178 15.72 1.48 14.08
CA LEU A 178 14.98 1.09 12.87
C LEU A 178 15.69 -0.01 12.08
N VAL A 179 17.02 0.03 12.02
CA VAL A 179 17.83 -1.00 11.35
C VAL A 179 17.69 -2.34 12.07
N ALA A 180 17.87 -2.36 13.39
CA ALA A 180 17.72 -3.55 14.22
C ALA A 180 16.29 -4.09 14.21
N ALA A 181 15.28 -3.21 14.20
CA ALA A 181 13.89 -3.59 14.05
C ALA A 181 13.63 -4.34 12.74
N GLN A 182 14.11 -3.78 11.62
CA GLN A 182 13.95 -4.37 10.29
C GLN A 182 14.66 -5.72 10.19
N LEU A 183 15.92 -5.80 10.63
CA LEU A 183 16.69 -7.05 10.60
C LEU A 183 16.05 -8.12 11.48
N THR A 184 15.66 -7.77 12.71
CA THR A 184 15.00 -8.70 13.63
C THR A 184 13.68 -9.20 13.07
N GLN A 185 12.85 -8.33 12.49
CA GLN A 185 11.62 -8.74 11.82
C GLN A 185 11.91 -9.76 10.72
N GLN A 186 12.89 -9.50 9.85
CA GLN A 186 13.20 -10.38 8.72
C GLN A 186 13.75 -11.73 9.18
N VAL A 187 14.67 -11.73 10.14
CA VAL A 187 15.26 -12.96 10.71
C VAL A 187 14.20 -13.79 11.42
N LEU A 188 13.37 -13.18 12.27
CA LEU A 188 12.32 -13.89 12.98
C LEU A 188 11.27 -14.46 12.03
N ARG A 189 10.87 -13.68 11.02
CA ARG A 189 9.96 -14.14 9.96
C ARG A 189 10.54 -15.34 9.22
N ALA A 190 11.81 -15.27 8.82
CA ALA A 190 12.51 -16.37 8.16
C ALA A 190 12.60 -17.62 9.04
N ALA A 191 12.97 -17.46 10.32
CA ALA A 191 13.07 -18.56 11.28
C ALA A 191 11.72 -19.29 11.47
N ILE A 192 10.63 -18.54 11.66
CA ILE A 192 9.30 -19.13 11.83
C ILE A 192 8.86 -19.83 10.54
N LEU A 193 9.11 -19.25 9.36
CA LEU A 193 8.78 -19.88 8.08
C LEU A 193 9.52 -21.20 7.87
N LEU A 194 10.84 -21.20 8.10
CA LEU A 194 11.68 -22.40 7.94
C LEU A 194 11.33 -23.49 8.96
N GLY A 195 11.07 -23.13 10.21
CA GLY A 195 10.67 -24.08 11.25
C GLY A 195 9.29 -24.69 11.01
N THR A 196 8.38 -23.96 10.36
CA THR A 196 7.00 -24.43 10.18
C THR A 196 6.68 -24.95 8.78
N THR A 197 7.49 -24.63 7.78
CA THR A 197 7.41 -25.13 6.40
C THR A 197 8.83 -25.41 5.88
N PRO A 198 9.54 -26.41 6.44
CA PRO A 198 10.90 -26.72 6.01
C PRO A 198 10.92 -27.23 4.56
N PRO A 199 11.78 -26.68 3.69
CA PRO A 199 11.91 -27.16 2.32
C PRO A 199 12.54 -28.57 2.30
N VAL A 200 12.00 -29.46 1.48
CA VAL A 200 12.60 -30.79 1.26
C VAL A 200 13.78 -30.63 0.30
N LEU A 201 14.99 -30.59 0.87
CA LEU A 201 16.23 -30.39 0.11
C LEU A 201 16.83 -31.73 -0.32
N ARG A 202 17.26 -31.80 -1.58
CA ARG A 202 18.10 -32.87 -2.14
C ARG A 202 19.38 -32.24 -2.70
N PRO A 203 20.55 -32.87 -2.54
CA PRO A 203 21.86 -32.29 -2.84
C PRO A 203 22.18 -32.15 -4.34
N ARG A 204 21.18 -32.17 -5.23
CA ARG A 204 21.36 -32.07 -6.69
C ARG A 204 20.49 -30.94 -7.26
N PRO A 205 20.92 -29.66 -7.17
CA PRO A 205 20.30 -28.58 -7.93
C PRO A 205 20.45 -28.88 -9.44
N SER A 206 19.41 -28.60 -10.21
CA SER A 206 19.37 -28.88 -11.65
C SER A 206 19.44 -27.57 -12.43
N TRP A 207 20.45 -27.45 -13.30
CA TRP A 207 20.57 -26.31 -14.20
C TRP A 207 19.34 -26.13 -15.10
N THR A 208 18.78 -27.24 -15.59
CA THR A 208 17.55 -27.24 -16.39
C THR A 208 16.39 -26.65 -15.59
N SER A 209 16.19 -27.11 -14.35
CA SER A 209 15.16 -26.57 -13.46
C SER A 209 15.40 -25.09 -13.14
N PHE A 210 16.65 -24.66 -12.97
CA PHE A 210 17.00 -23.26 -12.74
C PHE A 210 16.60 -22.40 -13.93
N ARG A 211 16.99 -22.79 -15.15
CA ARG A 211 16.67 -22.08 -16.39
C ARG A 211 15.16 -21.98 -16.61
N GLU A 212 14.42 -23.05 -16.37
CA GLU A 212 12.95 -23.05 -16.49
C GLU A 212 12.30 -22.07 -15.50
N LEU A 213 12.72 -22.09 -14.23
CA LEU A 213 12.20 -21.19 -13.20
C LEU A 213 12.57 -19.73 -13.49
N LEU A 214 13.79 -19.49 -13.94
CA LEU A 214 14.32 -18.15 -14.22
C LEU A 214 13.68 -17.54 -15.48
N LEU A 215 13.48 -18.31 -16.56
CA LEU A 215 12.83 -17.81 -17.78
C LEU A 215 11.41 -17.28 -17.48
N TYR A 216 10.66 -18.00 -16.65
CA TYR A 216 9.35 -17.56 -16.19
C TYR A 216 9.44 -16.37 -15.23
N GLY A 217 10.35 -16.45 -14.24
CA GLY A 217 10.51 -15.45 -13.19
C GLY A 217 11.02 -14.09 -13.68
N ALA A 218 11.90 -14.08 -14.69
CA ALA A 218 12.54 -12.87 -15.19
C ALA A 218 11.53 -11.86 -15.76
N GLY A 219 10.55 -12.31 -16.55
CA GLY A 219 9.52 -11.43 -17.10
C GLY A 219 8.69 -10.75 -16.01
N LEU A 220 8.38 -11.47 -14.93
CA LEU A 220 7.66 -10.90 -13.78
C LEU A 220 8.53 -9.94 -12.96
N SER A 221 9.82 -10.24 -12.81
CA SER A 221 10.79 -9.36 -12.14
C SER A 221 10.92 -8.03 -12.86
N VAL A 222 11.02 -8.03 -14.20
CA VAL A 222 11.06 -6.80 -15.02
C VAL A 222 9.81 -5.95 -14.80
N ALA A 223 8.62 -6.57 -14.78
CA ALA A 223 7.38 -5.85 -14.49
C ALA A 223 7.37 -5.23 -13.08
N ARG A 224 7.95 -5.91 -12.08
CA ARG A 224 8.07 -5.38 -10.70
C ARG A 224 9.03 -4.21 -10.61
N ILE A 225 10.11 -4.21 -11.39
CA ILE A 225 11.08 -3.10 -11.42
C ILE A 225 10.38 -1.80 -11.83
N GLY A 226 9.59 -1.83 -12.91
CA GLY A 226 8.86 -0.63 -13.37
C GLY A 226 7.91 -0.08 -12.32
N VAL A 227 7.17 -0.97 -11.62
CA VAL A 227 6.26 -0.56 -10.53
C VAL A 227 7.03 -0.01 -9.34
N LEU A 228 8.14 -0.63 -8.96
CA LEU A 228 8.95 -0.17 -7.82
C LEU A 228 9.58 1.19 -8.11
N LEU A 229 10.18 1.37 -9.29
CA LEU A 229 10.73 2.66 -9.71
C LEU A 229 9.65 3.74 -9.72
N ALA A 230 8.45 3.44 -10.22
CA ALA A 230 7.33 4.38 -10.18
C ALA A 230 6.95 4.81 -8.75
N ASN A 231 6.98 3.87 -7.80
CA ASN A 231 6.59 4.12 -6.41
C ASN A 231 7.69 4.74 -5.55
N GLN A 232 8.95 4.66 -5.99
CA GLN A 232 10.12 5.15 -5.25
C GLN A 232 10.84 6.32 -5.95
N ALA A 233 10.43 6.69 -7.16
CA ALA A 233 11.05 7.77 -7.94
C ALA A 233 11.08 9.10 -7.19
N ASP A 234 9.99 9.44 -6.51
CA ASP A 234 9.89 10.63 -5.67
C ASP A 234 10.82 10.56 -4.46
N ASN A 235 10.88 9.43 -3.77
CA ASN A 235 11.80 9.20 -2.64
C ASN A 235 13.28 9.30 -3.08
N LEU A 236 13.63 8.82 -4.28
CA LEU A 236 14.97 8.98 -4.85
C LEU A 236 15.32 10.47 -5.00
N VAL A 237 14.40 11.26 -5.56
CA VAL A 237 14.62 12.69 -5.76
C VAL A 237 14.72 13.42 -4.42
N VAL A 238 13.79 13.20 -3.49
CA VAL A 238 13.83 13.87 -2.19
C VAL A 238 15.11 13.51 -1.42
N GLY A 239 15.48 12.24 -1.38
CA GLY A 239 16.70 11.80 -0.71
C GLY A 239 17.95 12.44 -1.29
N ARG A 240 18.07 12.45 -2.63
CA ARG A 240 19.26 12.92 -3.33
C ARG A 240 19.45 14.43 -3.28
N TRP A 241 18.39 15.22 -3.37
CA TRP A 241 18.49 16.69 -3.50
C TRP A 241 18.05 17.46 -2.25
N LEU A 242 17.15 16.92 -1.44
CA LEU A 242 16.63 17.59 -0.24
C LEU A 242 17.17 17.01 1.08
N GLY A 243 17.89 15.89 1.01
CA GLY A 243 18.58 15.28 2.15
C GLY A 243 17.69 14.42 3.05
N ALA A 244 18.29 13.89 4.13
CA ALA A 244 17.68 12.86 4.96
C ALA A 244 16.41 13.37 5.69
N ALA A 245 16.49 14.52 6.37
CA ALA A 245 15.34 15.05 7.11
C ALA A 245 14.12 15.27 6.21
N ALA A 246 14.33 15.83 5.02
CA ALA A 246 13.28 16.03 4.03
C ALA A 246 12.68 14.69 3.55
N LEU A 247 13.52 13.68 3.28
CA LEU A 247 13.05 12.35 2.90
C LEU A 247 12.24 11.68 4.01
N GLY A 248 12.63 11.88 5.27
CA GLY A 248 11.86 11.41 6.42
C GLY A 248 10.49 12.05 6.49
N LEU A 249 10.40 13.39 6.36
CA LEU A 249 9.12 14.11 6.35
C LEU A 249 8.24 13.67 5.17
N TYR A 250 8.82 13.61 3.96
CA TYR A 250 8.11 13.27 2.73
C TYR A 250 7.58 11.85 2.74
N SER A 251 8.42 10.87 3.08
CA SER A 251 8.01 9.45 3.09
C SER A 251 6.87 9.20 4.08
N ARG A 252 6.83 9.91 5.21
CA ARG A 252 5.73 9.82 6.19
C ARG A 252 4.47 10.54 5.71
N ALA A 253 4.58 11.70 5.05
CA ALA A 253 3.45 12.34 4.38
C ALA A 253 2.83 11.40 3.35
N TYR A 254 3.66 10.82 2.48
CA TYR A 254 3.23 9.86 1.48
C TYR A 254 2.62 8.60 2.11
N GLN A 255 3.18 8.10 3.21
CA GLN A 255 2.63 6.96 3.93
C GLN A 255 1.22 7.24 4.48
N LEU A 256 1.01 8.40 5.11
CA LEU A 256 -0.31 8.82 5.63
C LEU A 256 -1.37 8.86 4.52
N MET A 257 -1.01 9.36 3.34
CA MET A 257 -1.90 9.32 2.18
C MET A 257 -2.09 7.88 1.65
N SER A 258 -1.00 7.10 1.53
CA SER A 258 -1.02 5.82 0.82
C SER A 258 -1.75 4.69 1.56
N VAL A 259 -1.63 4.59 2.89
CA VAL A 259 -2.22 3.51 3.68
C VAL A 259 -3.74 3.41 3.49
N PRO A 260 -4.54 4.48 3.71
CA PRO A 260 -5.98 4.42 3.50
C PRO A 260 -6.35 4.13 2.04
N THR A 261 -5.62 4.71 1.07
CA THR A 261 -5.88 4.44 -0.37
C THR A 261 -5.60 2.99 -0.76
N ALA A 262 -4.61 2.35 -0.14
CA ALA A 262 -4.29 0.94 -0.37
C ALA A 262 -5.39 0.04 0.20
N LEU A 263 -5.82 0.28 1.44
CA LEU A 263 -6.89 -0.50 2.07
C LEU A 263 -8.20 -0.44 1.27
N LEU A 264 -8.63 0.76 0.87
CA LEU A 264 -9.83 0.95 0.06
C LEU A 264 -9.68 0.32 -1.32
N GLY A 265 -8.54 0.55 -1.96
CA GLY A 265 -8.22 -0.01 -3.27
C GLY A 265 -8.23 -1.53 -3.30
N ASP A 266 -7.63 -2.19 -2.30
CA ASP A 266 -7.54 -3.65 -2.21
C ASP A 266 -8.91 -4.30 -1.95
N VAL A 267 -9.76 -3.67 -1.13
CA VAL A 267 -11.14 -4.14 -0.89
C VAL A 267 -11.95 -4.11 -2.18
N LEU A 268 -11.87 -2.99 -2.91
CA LEU A 268 -12.64 -2.81 -4.13
C LEU A 268 -12.13 -3.67 -5.28
N ASP A 269 -10.81 -3.81 -5.43
CA ASP A 269 -10.22 -4.66 -6.45
C ASP A 269 -10.69 -6.12 -6.32
N LYS A 270 -10.82 -6.64 -5.09
CA LYS A 270 -11.33 -8.00 -4.82
C LYS A 270 -12.79 -8.21 -5.26
N VAL A 271 -13.59 -7.16 -5.31
CA VAL A 271 -15.02 -7.23 -5.67
C VAL A 271 -15.22 -6.92 -7.15
N LEU A 272 -14.56 -5.87 -7.64
CA LEU A 272 -14.76 -5.36 -8.99
C LEU A 272 -14.03 -6.17 -10.05
N PHE A 273 -12.82 -6.69 -9.76
CA PHE A 273 -12.09 -7.51 -10.72
C PHE A 273 -12.89 -8.75 -11.18
N PRO A 274 -13.44 -9.60 -10.28
CA PRO A 274 -14.25 -10.75 -10.71
C PRO A 274 -15.55 -10.33 -11.39
N THR A 275 -16.18 -9.25 -10.91
CA THR A 275 -17.42 -8.73 -11.48
C THR A 275 -17.21 -8.29 -12.93
N MET A 276 -16.18 -7.50 -13.19
CA MET A 276 -15.81 -7.04 -14.54
C MET A 276 -15.38 -8.19 -15.44
N SER A 277 -14.66 -9.17 -14.93
CA SER A 277 -14.23 -10.34 -15.72
C SER A 277 -15.41 -11.18 -16.21
N ARG A 278 -16.47 -11.33 -15.40
CA ARG A 278 -17.68 -12.07 -15.78
C ARG A 278 -18.52 -11.37 -16.85
N VAL A 279 -18.43 -10.04 -16.95
CA VAL A 279 -19.19 -9.22 -17.90
C VAL A 279 -18.30 -8.57 -18.95
N GLN A 280 -17.07 -9.04 -19.12
CA GLN A 280 -16.05 -8.42 -19.97
C GLN A 280 -16.47 -8.31 -21.44
N GLU A 281 -17.34 -9.21 -21.90
CA GLU A 281 -17.86 -9.24 -23.28
C GLU A 281 -19.11 -8.34 -23.45
N ASP A 282 -19.80 -8.02 -22.35
CA ASP A 282 -20.96 -7.12 -22.36
C ASP A 282 -20.52 -5.69 -22.02
N ARG A 283 -20.28 -4.89 -23.06
CA ARG A 283 -19.82 -3.49 -22.92
C ARG A 283 -20.72 -2.65 -22.02
N ARG A 284 -22.05 -2.83 -22.07
CA ARG A 284 -22.98 -2.01 -21.27
C ARG A 284 -22.87 -2.35 -19.79
N ARG A 285 -22.82 -3.64 -19.45
CA ARG A 285 -22.64 -4.10 -18.06
C ARG A 285 -21.25 -3.75 -17.53
N LEU A 286 -20.22 -3.87 -18.37
CA LEU A 286 -18.86 -3.49 -18.02
C LEU A 286 -18.75 -1.99 -17.73
N ALA A 287 -19.35 -1.15 -18.58
CA ALA A 287 -19.41 0.29 -18.39
C ALA A 287 -20.12 0.67 -17.09
N SER A 288 -21.27 0.05 -16.83
CA SER A 288 -22.01 0.25 -15.59
C SER A 288 -21.20 -0.16 -14.35
N ALA A 289 -20.53 -1.32 -14.38
CA ALA A 289 -19.70 -1.78 -13.28
C ALA A 289 -18.52 -0.85 -13.02
N TYR A 290 -17.87 -0.35 -14.07
CA TYR A 290 -16.77 0.61 -13.97
C TYR A 290 -17.23 1.95 -13.39
N LEU A 291 -18.28 2.56 -13.94
CA LEU A 291 -18.81 3.84 -13.46
C LEU A 291 -19.29 3.77 -12.00
N GLN A 292 -19.95 2.67 -11.61
CA GLN A 292 -20.35 2.44 -10.23
C GLN A 292 -19.15 2.34 -9.28
N GLY A 293 -18.11 1.59 -9.67
CA GLY A 293 -16.88 1.47 -8.89
C GLY A 293 -16.17 2.81 -8.72
N THR A 294 -16.06 3.60 -9.80
CA THR A 294 -15.41 4.92 -9.76
C THR A 294 -16.23 5.94 -8.96
N ALA A 295 -17.56 5.91 -9.07
CA ALA A 295 -18.43 6.77 -8.27
C ALA A 295 -18.30 6.45 -6.78
N LEU A 296 -18.31 5.16 -6.41
CA LEU A 296 -18.16 4.73 -5.01
C LEU A 296 -16.81 5.17 -4.42
N ILE A 297 -15.73 5.05 -5.18
CA ILE A 297 -14.40 5.53 -4.73
C ILE A 297 -14.40 7.03 -4.56
N ALA A 298 -14.94 7.78 -5.52
CA ALA A 298 -15.00 9.23 -5.43
C ALA A 298 -15.77 9.66 -4.17
N LEU A 299 -16.94 9.05 -3.93
CA LEU A 299 -17.81 9.34 -2.78
C LEU A 299 -17.12 9.14 -1.41
N VAL A 300 -16.08 8.31 -1.33
CA VAL A 300 -15.34 8.05 -0.09
C VAL A 300 -14.01 8.79 -0.04
N THR A 301 -13.21 8.68 -1.10
CA THR A 301 -11.81 9.13 -1.09
C THR A 301 -11.65 10.62 -1.31
N LEU A 302 -12.54 11.26 -2.06
CA LEU A 302 -12.50 12.70 -2.26
C LEU A 302 -12.83 13.47 -0.97
N PRO A 303 -13.95 13.21 -0.26
CA PRO A 303 -14.22 13.90 1.01
C PRO A 303 -13.17 13.54 2.06
N ALA A 304 -12.73 12.29 2.13
CA ALA A 304 -11.66 11.89 3.05
C ALA A 304 -10.35 12.65 2.78
N GLY A 305 -9.97 12.86 1.51
CA GLY A 305 -8.78 13.61 1.12
C GLY A 305 -8.86 15.09 1.52
N ILE A 306 -10.01 15.74 1.28
CA ILE A 306 -10.23 17.13 1.70
C ILE A 306 -10.19 17.25 3.23
N VAL A 307 -10.93 16.42 3.94
CA VAL A 307 -10.95 16.43 5.41
C VAL A 307 -9.55 16.18 5.97
N ALA A 308 -8.81 15.22 5.42
CA ALA A 308 -7.43 14.94 5.81
C ALA A 308 -6.50 16.13 5.60
N ALA A 309 -6.66 16.88 4.50
CA ALA A 309 -5.90 18.10 4.25
C ALA A 309 -6.27 19.23 5.25
N VAL A 310 -7.54 19.38 5.59
CA VAL A 310 -8.02 20.38 6.56
C VAL A 310 -7.49 20.08 7.97
N VAL A 311 -7.62 18.83 8.43
CA VAL A 311 -7.20 18.42 9.78
C VAL A 311 -5.72 18.04 9.84
N ALA A 312 -4.96 18.21 8.76
CA ALA A 312 -3.57 17.75 8.63
C ALA A 312 -2.68 18.20 9.79
N ARG A 313 -2.79 19.46 10.22
CA ARG A 313 -2.00 20.00 11.34
C ARG A 313 -2.29 19.25 12.64
N ASP A 314 -3.56 19.10 12.99
CA ASP A 314 -3.98 18.43 14.23
C ASP A 314 -3.65 16.93 14.17
N LEU A 315 -3.90 16.29 13.02
CA LEU A 315 -3.54 14.90 12.78
C LEU A 315 -2.05 14.66 12.99
N VAL A 316 -1.19 15.49 12.40
CA VAL A 316 0.27 15.33 12.52
C VAL A 316 0.73 15.62 13.95
N GLN A 317 0.18 16.63 14.60
CA GLN A 317 0.52 16.96 15.98
C GLN A 317 0.12 15.82 16.95
N VAL A 318 -1.05 15.19 16.75
CA VAL A 318 -1.52 14.08 17.58
C VAL A 318 -0.74 12.80 17.30
N ALA A 319 -0.54 12.46 16.02
CA ALA A 319 0.08 11.19 15.64
C ALA A 319 1.62 11.22 15.75
N PHE A 320 2.28 12.29 15.32
CA PHE A 320 3.75 12.37 15.22
C PHE A 320 4.37 13.35 16.21
N GLY A 321 3.63 14.38 16.63
CA GLY A 321 4.11 15.43 17.54
C GLY A 321 4.62 16.69 16.82
N SER A 322 4.99 17.70 17.61
CA SER A 322 5.36 19.04 17.11
C SER A 322 6.59 19.05 16.20
N ARG A 323 7.56 18.15 16.43
CA ARG A 323 8.77 18.00 15.60
C ARG A 323 8.49 17.64 14.15
N TRP A 324 7.28 17.18 13.84
CA TRP A 324 6.88 16.73 12.52
C TRP A 324 6.00 17.73 11.78
N LEU A 325 5.78 18.95 12.31
CA LEU A 325 4.87 19.92 11.67
C LEU A 325 5.30 20.34 10.25
N ALA A 326 6.59 20.24 9.91
CA ALA A 326 7.08 20.46 8.55
C ALA A 326 6.56 19.42 7.53
N LEU A 327 5.98 18.31 7.99
CA LEU A 327 5.28 17.31 7.19
C LEU A 327 3.92 17.80 6.69
N VAL A 328 3.30 18.78 7.38
CA VAL A 328 1.92 19.21 7.12
C VAL A 328 1.74 19.72 5.69
N PRO A 329 2.53 20.68 5.17
CA PRO A 329 2.34 21.16 3.80
C PRO A 329 2.41 20.08 2.71
N PRO A 330 3.44 19.21 2.63
CA PRO A 330 3.47 18.16 1.62
C PRO A 330 2.34 17.13 1.82
N PHE A 331 1.94 16.84 3.06
CA PHE A 331 0.80 15.94 3.31
C PHE A 331 -0.52 16.54 2.82
N GLN A 332 -0.77 17.84 3.02
CA GLN A 332 -1.98 18.50 2.53
C GLN A 332 -2.12 18.39 1.01
N VAL A 333 -1.01 18.59 0.28
CA VAL A 333 -0.98 18.45 -1.18
C VAL A 333 -1.22 16.99 -1.59
N LEU A 334 -0.53 16.04 -0.97
CA LEU A 334 -0.68 14.61 -1.27
C LEU A 334 -2.08 14.07 -0.91
N ALA A 335 -2.71 14.57 0.15
CA ALA A 335 -4.05 14.17 0.58
C ALA A 335 -5.11 14.40 -0.53
N LEU A 336 -4.95 15.46 -1.33
CA LEU A 336 -5.81 15.69 -2.51
C LEU A 336 -5.64 14.61 -3.59
N GLY A 337 -4.47 13.97 -3.64
CA GLY A 337 -4.15 12.88 -4.56
C GLY A 337 -4.76 11.53 -4.18
N MET A 338 -5.41 11.41 -3.01
CA MET A 338 -6.02 10.15 -2.54
C MET A 338 -7.06 9.61 -3.53
N MET A 339 -7.88 10.50 -4.10
CA MET A 339 -8.88 10.13 -5.11
C MET A 339 -8.21 9.58 -6.37
N PHE A 340 -7.21 10.27 -6.92
CA PHE A 340 -6.54 9.88 -8.16
C PHE A 340 -5.83 8.54 -8.01
N ARG A 341 -5.13 8.35 -6.89
CA ARG A 341 -4.42 7.10 -6.58
C ARG A 341 -5.36 5.91 -6.44
N THR A 342 -6.51 6.10 -5.78
CA THR A 342 -7.47 5.01 -5.57
C THR A 342 -8.26 4.71 -6.84
N SER A 343 -8.67 5.74 -7.58
CA SER A 343 -9.41 5.58 -8.84
C SER A 343 -8.57 4.92 -9.94
N TYR A 344 -7.27 5.17 -9.97
CA TYR A 344 -6.32 4.46 -10.84
C TYR A 344 -6.43 2.93 -10.69
N ARG A 345 -6.63 2.42 -9.46
CA ARG A 345 -6.77 0.97 -9.21
C ARG A 345 -8.00 0.37 -9.88
N MET A 346 -9.05 1.14 -10.13
CA MET A 346 -10.23 0.65 -10.88
C MET A 346 -9.92 0.46 -12.35
N SER A 347 -9.23 1.43 -12.94
CA SER A 347 -8.74 1.31 -14.31
C SER A 347 -7.76 0.15 -14.44
N ASP A 348 -6.92 -0.05 -13.42
CA ASP A 348 -6.04 -1.21 -13.35
C ASP A 348 -6.84 -2.52 -13.36
N SER A 349 -7.84 -2.64 -12.47
CA SER A 349 -8.74 -3.80 -12.39
C SER A 349 -9.42 -4.12 -13.72
N LEU A 350 -9.99 -3.10 -14.39
CA LEU A 350 -10.64 -3.25 -15.69
C LEU A 350 -9.66 -3.67 -16.79
N SER A 351 -8.46 -3.08 -16.81
CA SER A 351 -7.43 -3.40 -17.79
C SER A 351 -6.96 -4.85 -17.68
N ARG A 352 -6.88 -5.39 -16.45
CA ARG A 352 -6.56 -6.80 -16.20
C ARG A 352 -7.73 -7.70 -16.57
N ALA A 353 -8.96 -7.32 -16.20
CA ALA A 353 -10.16 -8.09 -16.50
C ALA A 353 -10.34 -8.27 -18.01
N THR A 354 -9.98 -7.27 -18.82
CA THR A 354 -10.13 -7.28 -20.29
C THR A 354 -8.87 -7.68 -21.06
N GLY A 355 -7.82 -8.17 -20.38
CA GLY A 355 -6.59 -8.63 -21.01
C GLY A 355 -5.69 -7.54 -21.62
N LYS A 356 -5.89 -6.25 -21.31
CA LYS A 356 -5.12 -5.11 -21.85
C LYS A 356 -3.83 -4.82 -21.07
N VAL A 357 -3.15 -5.86 -20.59
CA VAL A 357 -2.01 -5.78 -19.66
C VAL A 357 -0.81 -5.01 -20.24
N TYR A 358 -0.49 -5.17 -21.52
CA TYR A 358 0.62 -4.44 -22.17
C TYR A 358 0.36 -2.94 -22.30
N ARG A 359 -0.86 -2.56 -22.68
CA ARG A 359 -1.28 -1.14 -22.75
C ARG A 359 -1.29 -0.47 -21.38
N ARG A 360 -1.50 -1.25 -20.31
CA ARG A 360 -1.37 -0.82 -18.91
C ARG A 360 0.09 -0.71 -18.50
N ALA A 361 0.94 -1.67 -18.83
CA ALA A 361 2.37 -1.65 -18.52
C ALA A 361 3.09 -0.43 -19.11
N TRP A 362 2.83 -0.09 -20.38
CA TRP A 362 3.38 1.12 -21.01
C TRP A 362 2.99 2.41 -20.26
N ARG A 363 1.71 2.56 -19.91
CA ARG A 363 1.22 3.72 -19.13
C ARG A 363 1.88 3.81 -17.76
N GLN A 364 2.15 2.67 -17.11
CA GLN A 364 2.85 2.63 -15.83
C GLN A 364 4.31 3.10 -15.97
N GLY A 365 4.99 2.75 -17.07
CA GLY A 365 6.32 3.26 -17.39
C GLY A 365 6.32 4.77 -17.59
N LEU A 366 5.35 5.29 -18.36
CA LEU A 366 5.15 6.73 -18.53
C LEU A 366 4.87 7.43 -17.20
N TYR A 367 4.03 6.84 -16.34
CA TYR A 367 3.79 7.36 -15.00
C TYR A 367 5.06 7.43 -14.15
N ALA A 368 5.92 6.41 -14.18
CA ALA A 368 7.20 6.44 -13.49
C ALA A 368 8.08 7.62 -13.95
N ALA A 369 8.16 7.84 -15.27
CA ALA A 369 8.90 8.96 -15.84
C ALA A 369 8.29 10.32 -15.45
N MET A 370 6.96 10.44 -15.45
CA MET A 370 6.27 11.66 -15.01
C MET A 370 6.51 11.95 -13.53
N VAL A 371 6.47 10.95 -12.65
CA VAL A 371 6.75 11.13 -11.22
C VAL A 371 8.19 11.60 -11.02
N PHE A 372 9.15 10.94 -11.67
CA PHE A 372 10.56 11.34 -11.58
C PHE A 372 10.79 12.76 -12.08
N GLY A 373 10.29 13.10 -13.28
CA GLY A 373 10.43 14.42 -13.87
C GLY A 373 9.73 15.51 -13.05
N ALA A 374 8.51 15.27 -12.59
CA ALA A 374 7.76 16.24 -11.79
C ALA A 374 8.35 16.42 -10.39
N ALA A 375 8.84 15.34 -9.75
CA ALA A 375 9.58 15.43 -8.50
C ALA A 375 10.90 16.19 -8.69
N TRP A 376 11.64 15.92 -9.77
CA TRP A 376 12.86 16.66 -10.11
C TRP A 376 12.55 18.13 -10.30
N ILE A 377 11.55 18.52 -11.09
CA ILE A 377 11.22 19.94 -11.25
C ILE A 377 10.81 20.54 -9.90
N GLY A 378 9.96 19.82 -9.17
CA GLY A 378 9.41 20.24 -7.88
C GLY A 378 10.44 20.42 -6.77
N HIS A 379 11.59 19.76 -6.80
CA HIS A 379 12.58 19.86 -5.72
C HIS A 379 13.13 21.29 -5.54
N HIS A 380 13.14 22.11 -6.59
CA HIS A 380 13.57 23.51 -6.52
C HIS A 380 12.65 24.36 -5.62
N ALA A 381 11.37 23.97 -5.48
CA ALA A 381 10.41 24.58 -4.57
C ALA A 381 10.29 23.80 -3.24
N GLY A 382 11.28 22.95 -2.92
CA GLY A 382 11.33 22.16 -1.70
C GLY A 382 10.31 21.01 -1.65
N LEU A 383 9.98 20.57 -0.44
CA LEU A 383 9.11 19.41 -0.20
C LEU A 383 7.71 19.56 -0.78
N SER A 384 7.12 20.75 -0.63
CA SER A 384 5.78 21.05 -1.17
C SER A 384 5.79 21.05 -2.69
N GLY A 385 6.87 21.51 -3.32
CA GLY A 385 7.06 21.44 -4.77
C GLY A 385 7.12 20.00 -5.29
N VAL A 386 7.87 19.12 -4.61
CA VAL A 386 7.87 17.68 -4.94
C VAL A 386 6.48 17.08 -4.78
N ALA A 387 5.80 17.34 -3.66
CA ALA A 387 4.44 16.85 -3.42
C ALA A 387 3.45 17.32 -4.50
N ALA A 388 3.55 18.58 -4.93
CA ALA A 388 2.74 19.12 -6.02
C ALA A 388 3.05 18.44 -7.36
N GLY A 389 4.33 18.23 -7.67
CA GLY A 389 4.75 17.48 -8.85
C GLY A 389 4.20 16.06 -8.87
N VAL A 390 4.26 15.35 -7.74
CA VAL A 390 3.69 14.00 -7.60
C VAL A 390 2.17 14.02 -7.70
N LEU A 391 1.49 15.02 -7.15
CA LEU A 391 0.05 15.19 -7.31
C LEU A 391 -0.34 15.36 -8.79
N VAL A 392 0.40 16.18 -9.54
CA VAL A 392 0.20 16.34 -10.99
C VAL A 392 0.44 15.02 -11.71
N ALA A 393 1.52 14.30 -11.41
CA ALA A 393 1.79 13.00 -12.01
C ALA A 393 0.70 11.96 -11.69
N LEU A 394 0.15 11.96 -10.47
CA LEU A 394 -0.99 11.13 -10.06
C LEU A 394 -2.25 11.48 -10.85
N PHE A 395 -2.54 12.77 -11.02
CA PHE A 395 -3.67 13.25 -11.80
C PHE A 395 -3.56 12.85 -13.28
N LEU A 396 -2.39 13.05 -13.89
CA LEU A 396 -2.14 12.66 -15.27
C LEU A 396 -2.25 11.15 -15.45
N ASN A 397 -1.69 10.35 -14.54
CA ASN A 397 -1.83 8.89 -14.58
C ASN A 397 -3.29 8.45 -14.44
N TYR A 398 -4.05 9.10 -13.57
CA TYR A 398 -5.48 8.89 -13.43
C TYR A 398 -6.22 9.13 -14.76
N LEU A 399 -5.94 10.23 -15.47
CA LEU A 399 -6.52 10.50 -16.78
C LEU A 399 -6.07 9.49 -17.84
N LEU A 400 -4.78 9.16 -17.92
CA LEU A 400 -4.25 8.19 -18.90
C LEU A 400 -4.89 6.81 -18.74
N MET A 401 -5.13 6.39 -17.50
CA MET A 401 -5.72 5.10 -17.18
C MET A 401 -7.24 5.11 -17.32
N ALA A 402 -7.89 6.23 -16.98
CA ALA A 402 -9.29 6.44 -17.31
C ALA A 402 -9.48 6.36 -18.84
N GLN A 403 -8.67 7.04 -19.64
CA GLN A 403 -8.74 6.99 -21.11
C GLN A 403 -8.69 5.56 -21.67
N LEU A 404 -7.83 4.70 -21.14
CA LEU A 404 -7.82 3.27 -21.50
C LEU A 404 -9.17 2.62 -21.21
N SER A 405 -9.65 2.80 -19.97
CA SER A 405 -10.89 2.22 -19.47
C SER A 405 -12.11 2.67 -20.27
N LEU A 406 -12.20 3.97 -20.57
CA LEU A 406 -13.26 4.57 -21.35
C LEU A 406 -13.29 4.01 -22.77
N THR A 407 -12.12 3.85 -23.40
CA THR A 407 -11.99 3.27 -24.74
C THR A 407 -12.43 1.80 -24.76
N VAL A 408 -12.05 1.03 -23.74
CA VAL A 408 -12.37 -0.41 -23.65
C VAL A 408 -13.85 -0.64 -23.36
N ALA A 409 -14.43 0.14 -22.44
CA ALA A 409 -15.82 0.00 -22.02
C ALA A 409 -16.82 0.79 -22.89
N GLY A 410 -16.36 1.66 -23.79
CA GLY A 410 -17.22 2.49 -24.63
C GLY A 410 -17.94 3.60 -23.86
N ILE A 411 -17.25 4.23 -22.92
CA ILE A 411 -17.78 5.27 -22.02
C ILE A 411 -17.26 6.63 -22.48
N SER A 412 -18.09 7.68 -22.40
CA SER A 412 -17.65 9.05 -22.67
C SER A 412 -17.03 9.72 -21.44
N TRP A 413 -16.15 10.71 -21.65
CA TRP A 413 -15.61 11.52 -20.55
C TRP A 413 -16.70 12.22 -19.73
N LEU A 414 -17.80 12.61 -20.37
CA LEU A 414 -18.94 13.24 -19.70
C LEU A 414 -19.61 12.28 -18.71
N GLN A 415 -19.82 11.01 -19.10
CA GLN A 415 -20.35 9.99 -18.19
C GLN A 415 -19.39 9.71 -17.03
N PHE A 416 -18.09 9.71 -17.31
CA PHE A 416 -17.06 9.45 -16.32
C PHE A 416 -16.96 10.52 -15.23
N PHE A 417 -16.85 11.79 -15.62
CA PHE A 417 -16.84 12.90 -14.67
C PHE A 417 -18.20 13.14 -14.03
N GLY A 418 -19.29 12.94 -14.78
CA GLY A 418 -20.65 13.00 -14.27
C GLY A 418 -20.91 11.99 -13.14
N ALA A 419 -20.32 10.79 -13.21
CA ALA A 419 -20.40 9.79 -12.15
C ALA A 419 -19.68 10.19 -10.84
N GLN A 420 -18.74 11.15 -10.90
CA GLN A 420 -17.93 11.58 -9.76
C GLN A 420 -18.38 12.93 -9.18
N LEU A 421 -19.17 13.69 -9.95
CA LEU A 421 -19.69 14.99 -9.54
C LEU A 421 -20.41 14.99 -8.18
N PRO A 422 -21.25 13.99 -7.81
CA PRO A 422 -21.87 13.93 -6.48
C PRO A 422 -20.86 13.93 -5.34
N ALA A 423 -19.69 13.30 -5.55
CA ALA A 423 -18.63 13.29 -4.56
C ALA A 423 -18.03 14.67 -4.32
N VAL A 424 -18.00 15.55 -5.33
CA VAL A 424 -17.50 16.93 -5.18
C VAL A 424 -18.37 17.69 -4.18
N LEU A 425 -19.70 17.58 -4.30
CA LEU A 425 -20.63 18.20 -3.35
C LEU A 425 -20.38 17.70 -1.93
N LEU A 426 -20.34 16.38 -1.72
CA LEU A 426 -20.05 15.80 -0.42
C LEU A 426 -18.70 16.26 0.13
N SER A 427 -17.70 16.42 -0.72
CA SER A 427 -16.37 16.86 -0.32
C SER A 427 -16.33 18.33 0.08
N VAL A 428 -17.08 19.19 -0.62
CA VAL A 428 -17.26 20.60 -0.24
C VAL A 428 -17.96 20.70 1.11
N VAL A 429 -19.05 19.95 1.31
CA VAL A 429 -19.80 19.96 2.58
C VAL A 429 -18.95 19.40 3.74
N ALA A 430 -18.31 18.25 3.54
CA ALA A 430 -17.43 17.65 4.54
C ALA A 430 -16.24 18.57 4.88
N GLY A 431 -15.63 19.17 3.86
CA GLY A 431 -14.54 20.12 4.02
C GLY A 431 -14.95 21.38 4.76
N ALA A 432 -16.10 21.97 4.41
CA ALA A 432 -16.64 23.14 5.10
C ALA A 432 -16.96 22.84 6.58
N ALA A 433 -17.58 21.68 6.86
CA ALA A 433 -17.85 21.24 8.22
C ALA A 433 -16.56 21.03 9.03
N ALA A 434 -15.55 20.39 8.43
CA ALA A 434 -14.24 20.21 9.06
C ALA A 434 -13.53 21.55 9.30
N LEU A 435 -13.59 22.48 8.34
CA LEU A 435 -13.00 23.82 8.48
C LEU A 435 -13.67 24.63 9.59
N ALA A 436 -15.01 24.63 9.64
CA ALA A 436 -15.76 25.30 10.69
C ALA A 436 -15.45 24.71 12.07
N ALA A 437 -15.44 23.38 12.19
CA ALA A 437 -15.13 22.69 13.44
C ALA A 437 -13.68 22.92 13.90
N THR A 438 -12.71 22.87 12.99
CA THR A 438 -11.31 23.16 13.32
C THR A 438 -11.10 24.63 13.70
N GLY A 439 -11.73 25.56 12.99
CA GLY A 439 -11.68 26.99 13.30
C GLY A 439 -12.26 27.31 14.67
N ALA A 440 -13.48 26.83 14.95
CA ALA A 440 -14.14 27.01 16.24
C ALA A 440 -13.34 26.36 17.38
N GLY A 441 -12.91 25.11 17.21
CA GLY A 441 -12.16 24.40 18.23
C GLY A 441 -10.83 25.08 18.58
N ARG A 442 -10.12 25.61 17.58
CA ARG A 442 -8.88 26.37 17.82
C ARG A 442 -9.14 27.73 18.46
N HIS A 443 -10.23 28.42 18.10
CA HIS A 443 -10.60 29.69 18.70
C HIS A 443 -10.92 29.57 20.20
N VAL A 444 -11.56 28.46 20.59
CA VAL A 444 -11.85 28.12 21.99
C VAL A 444 -10.63 27.55 22.74
N GLY A 445 -9.50 27.32 22.04
CA GLY A 445 -8.28 26.78 22.65
C GLY A 445 -8.35 25.29 22.97
N LEU A 446 -9.20 24.52 22.28
CA LEU A 446 -9.30 23.07 22.49
C LEU A 446 -8.00 22.36 22.10
N PRO A 447 -7.63 21.27 22.82
CA PRO A 447 -6.43 20.51 22.49
C PRO A 447 -6.59 19.77 21.15
N ALA A 448 -5.48 19.60 20.43
CA ALA A 448 -5.46 19.00 19.08
C ALA A 448 -6.20 17.65 18.93
N PRO A 449 -6.16 16.70 19.89
CA PRO A 449 -6.95 15.46 19.80
C PRO A 449 -8.46 15.71 19.73
N LEU A 450 -8.95 16.69 20.51
CA LEU A 450 -10.38 17.02 20.56
C LEU A 450 -10.80 17.77 19.30
N VAL A 451 -9.97 18.71 18.81
CA VAL A 451 -10.19 19.39 17.53
C VAL A 451 -10.27 18.39 16.38
N LEU A 452 -9.34 17.43 16.33
CA LEU A 452 -9.31 16.37 15.33
C LEU A 452 -10.57 15.49 15.39
N ALA A 453 -10.97 15.07 16.60
CA ALA A 453 -12.16 14.26 16.80
C ALA A 453 -13.44 14.99 16.38
N ILE A 454 -13.64 16.23 16.85
CA ILE A 454 -14.81 17.04 16.52
C ILE A 454 -14.87 17.32 15.02
N ALA A 455 -13.76 17.70 14.38
CA ALA A 455 -13.73 17.98 12.94
C ALA A 455 -14.02 16.73 12.10
N SER A 456 -13.49 15.57 12.50
CA SER A 456 -13.75 14.30 11.82
C SER A 456 -15.22 13.88 11.96
N VAL A 457 -15.79 14.01 13.17
CA VAL A 457 -17.20 13.71 13.43
C VAL A 457 -18.10 14.67 12.66
N ALA A 458 -17.82 15.97 12.69
CA ALA A 458 -18.58 16.99 11.97
C ALA A 458 -18.60 16.71 10.46
N ALA A 459 -17.45 16.34 9.87
CA ALA A 459 -17.36 16.00 8.46
C ALA A 459 -18.19 14.76 8.10
N VAL A 460 -18.14 13.71 8.93
CA VAL A 460 -18.92 12.48 8.72
C VAL A 460 -20.42 12.75 8.87
N VAL A 461 -20.83 13.45 9.93
CA VAL A 461 -22.24 13.79 10.18
C VAL A 461 -22.78 14.65 9.05
N ALA A 462 -22.05 15.69 8.64
CA ALA A 462 -22.47 16.54 7.52
C ALA A 462 -22.62 15.73 6.22
N SER A 463 -21.67 14.85 5.91
CA SER A 463 -21.74 13.97 4.73
C SER A 463 -22.97 13.03 4.77
N VAL A 464 -23.24 12.42 5.93
CA VAL A 464 -24.38 11.51 6.11
C VAL A 464 -25.71 12.28 6.02
N LEU A 465 -25.81 13.44 6.65
CA LEU A 465 -27.01 14.28 6.59
C LEU A 465 -27.28 14.77 5.16
N THR A 466 -26.25 15.18 4.42
CA THR A 466 -26.40 15.56 3.01
C THR A 466 -26.82 14.37 2.14
N ALA A 467 -26.24 13.19 2.38
CA ALA A 467 -26.63 11.96 1.69
C ALA A 467 -28.08 11.54 2.01
N TRP A 468 -28.59 11.87 3.19
CA TRP A 468 -29.96 11.58 3.61
C TRP A 468 -30.97 12.62 3.09
N ALA A 469 -30.64 13.91 3.19
CA ALA A 469 -31.53 15.01 2.79
C ALA A 469 -31.62 15.19 1.28
N ALA A 470 -30.53 14.96 0.54
CA ALA A 470 -30.47 15.13 -0.92
C ALA A 470 -29.81 13.91 -1.59
N PRO A 471 -30.39 12.70 -1.49
CA PRO A 471 -29.74 11.46 -1.94
C PRO A 471 -29.43 11.45 -3.44
N THR A 472 -30.28 12.05 -4.26
CA THR A 472 -30.08 12.18 -5.72
C THR A 472 -28.89 13.05 -6.07
N LEU A 473 -28.68 14.14 -5.33
CA LEU A 473 -27.60 15.09 -5.54
C LEU A 473 -26.28 14.61 -4.92
N ALA A 474 -26.35 14.01 -3.73
CA ALA A 474 -25.19 13.64 -2.92
C ALA A 474 -24.59 12.27 -3.30
N LEU A 475 -25.42 11.30 -3.65
CA LEU A 475 -24.97 9.95 -4.02
C LEU A 475 -24.98 9.74 -5.53
N GLY A 476 -25.77 10.52 -6.25
CA GLY A 476 -26.01 10.34 -7.68
C GLY A 476 -26.73 9.04 -8.03
N PRO A 477 -26.97 8.78 -9.33
CA PRO A 477 -27.68 7.58 -9.80
C PRO A 477 -26.97 6.28 -9.39
N HIS A 478 -25.63 6.29 -9.40
CA HIS A 478 -24.82 5.12 -9.06
C HIS A 478 -24.79 4.86 -7.55
N GLY A 479 -24.67 5.89 -6.72
CA GLY A 479 -24.68 5.74 -5.26
C GLY A 479 -26.06 5.34 -4.72
N ILE A 480 -27.15 5.83 -5.33
CA ILE A 480 -28.52 5.38 -4.99
C ILE A 480 -28.69 3.89 -5.27
N ARG A 481 -28.30 3.40 -6.45
CA ARG A 481 -28.39 1.96 -6.75
C ARG A 481 -27.64 1.12 -5.73
N ILE A 482 -26.47 1.55 -5.29
CA ILE A 482 -25.68 0.86 -4.26
C ILE A 482 -26.43 0.85 -2.93
N ARG A 483 -26.94 2.01 -2.49
CA ARG A 483 -27.75 2.13 -1.27
C ARG A 483 -28.95 1.19 -1.30
N ASP A 484 -29.67 1.15 -2.42
CA ASP A 484 -30.89 0.34 -2.55
C ASP A 484 -30.58 -1.16 -2.60
N THR A 485 -29.39 -1.55 -3.10
CA THR A 485 -28.93 -2.95 -3.10
C THR A 485 -28.47 -3.41 -1.71
N LEU A 486 -27.80 -2.55 -0.95
CA LEU A 486 -27.22 -2.87 0.37
C LEU A 486 -28.18 -2.64 1.54
N GLY A 487 -29.09 -1.67 1.42
CA GLY A 487 -30.01 -1.24 2.49
C GLY A 487 -30.86 -2.38 3.08
N PRO A 488 -31.51 -3.22 2.26
CA PRO A 488 -32.31 -4.34 2.76
C PRO A 488 -31.48 -5.36 3.57
N HIS A 489 -30.24 -5.63 3.15
CA HIS A 489 -29.35 -6.60 3.79
C HIS A 489 -28.79 -6.09 5.14
N LEU A 490 -28.48 -4.79 5.23
CA LEU A 490 -28.03 -4.16 6.48
C LEU A 490 -29.18 -4.09 7.51
N MET A 491 -30.38 -3.71 7.07
CA MET A 491 -31.57 -3.67 7.94
C MET A 491 -31.97 -5.06 8.46
N ALA A 492 -31.87 -6.11 7.62
CA ALA A 492 -32.12 -7.48 8.04
C ALA A 492 -31.12 -7.94 9.13
N LYS A 493 -29.83 -7.59 9.01
CA LYS A 493 -28.81 -7.91 10.02
C LYS A 493 -29.01 -7.15 11.33
N LEU A 494 -29.39 -5.88 11.28
CA LEU A 494 -29.68 -5.08 12.48
C LEU A 494 -30.93 -5.58 13.21
N ARG A 495 -31.97 -6.01 12.47
CA ARG A 495 -33.15 -6.67 13.07
C ARG A 495 -32.78 -7.99 13.74
N LEU A 496 -31.92 -8.81 13.12
CA LEU A 496 -31.42 -10.06 13.71
C LEU A 496 -30.50 -9.84 14.92
N ALA A 497 -29.75 -8.74 14.95
CA ALA A 497 -28.94 -8.36 16.12
C ALA A 497 -29.82 -7.92 17.30
N LYS A 498 -30.84 -7.09 17.04
CA LYS A 498 -31.83 -6.71 18.07
C LYS A 498 -32.58 -7.90 18.65
N LEU A 499 -32.99 -8.86 17.80
CA LEU A 499 -33.68 -10.07 18.26
C LEU A 499 -32.81 -11.01 19.11
N ARG A 500 -31.47 -10.91 19.00
CA ARG A 500 -30.51 -11.66 19.85
C ARG A 500 -30.18 -10.98 21.17
N GLU A 501 -30.51 -9.69 21.32
CA GLU A 501 -30.35 -8.95 22.58
C GLU A 501 -31.62 -9.00 23.44
N THR A 502 -32.77 -9.35 22.85
CA THR A 502 -34.08 -9.41 23.53
C THR A 502 -34.60 -10.81 23.82
N GLY A 503 -33.79 -11.86 23.63
CA GLY A 503 -34.11 -13.25 23.95
C GLY A 503 -32.87 -13.96 24.45
#